data_AF-A0A6L9MKD1-F1
#
_entry.id   AF-A0A6L9MKD1-F1
#
_cell.length_a   1.000
_cell.length_b   1.000
_cell.length_c   1.000
_cell.angle_alpha   90.00
_cell.angle_beta   90.00
_cell.angle_gamma   90.00
#
_symmetry.space_group_name_H-M   'P 1'
#
loop_
_entity.id
_entity.type
_entity.pdbx_description
1 polymer ?
#
loop_
_entity_poly.entity_id
_entity_poly.type
_entity_poly.pdbx_seq_one_letter_code
_entity_poly.pdbx_strand_id
1 'polypeptide(L)'
;MSALFDRYVIVDWSASNAPAKGKDSVWIAFAEREGTETRLVETINPPTRAAAMARLEAYFRQALADEKRVFAGFDFPFGYPAGGAAAIAGSPDWRALWGFFADALQDLETNTNNRFEVAGRLNREQLAGMPMYWGRPMHQVVPGLSATKPDPYPTGLPEKRVAEARAGKAQPVWKLNFTGSVGSQAITGIARLEQLRRNPEFADHLAVWPFETRFASALNAPIVLAEIYPGLIKIEQGDKSAIDEAQVETLATIFSRFDADGRFGELLAAPTDLPADQAATVVAEEGWIVGLGHRLAEALGEDDPEAYVAPGARLNYLRDPDAIYAESFRLIRAETDLSQLPDDAQDLAIRLVHACGMPEIVADLLLSQDAIAAGKAALAAGAPILCDSEMVAHGVIPGRLPQQNKIVCRLSDPRTRRIAERDGTTRSAAQVDLWSELMEGAVVAIGNAPTALFRLLERLDEGAPRPALIIGMPVGFVGAAESKAELVRDSRGIPYVTIAGRRGGSAMAAAAVNALAKGLD
;
A
#
# COMPACT_ATOMS: atom_id res chain seq x y z
N MET A 1 -3.67 -9.22 -12.65
CA MET A 1 -3.79 -8.59 -14.00
C MET A 1 -2.50 -8.86 -14.75
N SER A 2 -2.51 -8.88 -16.09
CA SER A 2 -1.29 -9.06 -16.87
C SER A 2 -0.43 -7.79 -16.82
N ALA A 3 0.89 -7.96 -16.79
CA ALA A 3 1.83 -6.85 -16.89
C ALA A 3 1.70 -6.09 -18.23
N LEU A 4 2.07 -4.82 -18.20
CA LEU A 4 1.88 -3.85 -19.28
C LEU A 4 3.12 -3.64 -20.15
N PHE A 5 4.31 -3.84 -19.59
CA PHE A 5 5.61 -3.55 -20.20
C PHE A 5 6.63 -4.67 -19.94
N ASP A 6 7.55 -4.80 -20.88
CA ASP A 6 8.64 -5.79 -20.85
C ASP A 6 9.98 -5.12 -20.53
N ARG A 7 10.09 -3.84 -20.90
CA ARG A 7 11.31 -3.04 -20.88
C ARG A 7 11.05 -1.70 -20.19
N TYR A 8 12.03 -1.24 -19.42
CA TYR A 8 11.96 0.00 -18.65
C TYR A 8 13.20 0.83 -18.94
N VAL A 9 12.99 2.11 -19.23
CA VAL A 9 14.08 3.07 -19.40
C VAL A 9 13.79 4.28 -18.55
N ILE A 10 14.70 4.59 -17.63
CA ILE A 10 14.55 5.70 -16.70
C ILE A 10 15.67 6.69 -16.94
N VAL A 11 15.28 7.92 -17.23
CA VAL A 11 16.18 8.99 -17.68
C VAL A 11 16.13 10.14 -16.68
N ASP A 12 17.24 10.38 -16.01
CA ASP A 12 17.49 11.68 -15.38
C ASP A 12 18.08 12.60 -16.44
N TRP A 13 17.40 13.71 -16.70
CA TRP A 13 17.68 14.57 -17.85
C TRP A 13 18.43 15.82 -17.43
N SER A 14 19.54 16.13 -18.08
CA SER A 14 20.29 17.37 -17.80
C SER A 14 20.14 18.40 -18.90
N ALA A 15 19.87 19.63 -18.47
CA ALA A 15 19.92 20.81 -19.32
C ALA A 15 21.30 21.48 -19.35
N SER A 16 22.39 20.78 -18.99
CA SER A 16 23.74 21.33 -19.10
C SER A 16 23.99 21.96 -20.47
N ASN A 17 24.74 23.08 -20.52
CA ASN A 17 25.07 23.78 -21.77
C ASN A 17 26.37 23.30 -22.42
N ALA A 18 27.00 22.27 -21.84
CA ALA A 18 28.23 21.66 -22.30
C ALA A 18 28.19 20.15 -22.02
N PRO A 19 29.05 19.34 -22.66
CA PRO A 19 29.13 17.92 -22.36
C PRO A 19 29.53 17.70 -20.90
N ALA A 20 28.83 16.81 -20.18
CA ALA A 20 29.02 16.60 -18.76
C ALA A 20 28.82 15.14 -18.37
N LYS A 21 29.56 14.68 -17.36
CA LYS A 21 29.43 13.36 -16.74
C LYS A 21 29.44 13.48 -15.21
N GLY A 22 28.93 12.48 -14.52
CA GLY A 22 28.80 12.44 -13.07
C GLY A 22 27.54 13.14 -12.58
N LYS A 23 27.66 13.83 -11.45
CA LYS A 23 26.54 14.52 -10.81
C LYS A 23 25.93 15.60 -11.71
N ASP A 24 24.61 15.78 -11.65
CA ASP A 24 23.86 16.82 -12.37
C ASP A 24 23.98 16.72 -13.92
N SER A 25 24.20 15.50 -14.44
CA SER A 25 24.32 15.19 -15.87
C SER A 25 23.32 14.11 -16.31
N VAL A 26 23.25 13.77 -17.59
CA VAL A 26 22.24 12.82 -18.07
C VAL A 26 22.57 11.39 -17.59
N TRP A 27 21.64 10.74 -16.90
CA TRP A 27 21.75 9.33 -16.51
C TRP A 27 20.61 8.52 -17.11
N ILE A 28 20.91 7.29 -17.55
CA ILE A 28 19.90 6.38 -18.11
C ILE A 28 20.10 4.99 -17.55
N ALA A 29 19.09 4.43 -16.89
CA ALA A 29 19.01 3.01 -16.56
C ALA A 29 18.11 2.29 -17.55
N PHE A 30 18.58 1.16 -18.06
CA PHE A 30 17.83 0.20 -18.88
C PHE A 30 17.58 -1.06 -18.06
N ALA A 31 16.33 -1.47 -17.96
CA ALA A 31 15.94 -2.69 -17.28
C ALA A 31 15.00 -3.55 -18.13
N GLU A 32 15.00 -4.84 -17.86
CA GLU A 32 14.10 -5.83 -18.44
C GLU A 32 13.44 -6.64 -17.33
N ARG A 33 12.20 -7.06 -17.58
CA ARG A 33 11.49 -7.95 -16.68
C ARG A 33 11.65 -9.40 -17.12
N GLU A 34 12.05 -10.27 -16.19
CA GLU A 34 12.16 -11.72 -16.39
C GLU A 34 11.25 -12.42 -15.35
N GLY A 35 10.01 -12.71 -15.75
CA GLY A 35 9.00 -13.22 -14.82
C GLY A 35 8.63 -12.18 -13.76
N THR A 36 8.92 -12.49 -12.50
CA THR A 36 8.72 -11.58 -11.36
C THR A 36 9.98 -10.79 -10.99
N GLU A 37 11.11 -11.07 -11.63
CA GLU A 37 12.38 -10.40 -11.33
C GLU A 37 12.63 -9.23 -12.28
N THR A 38 13.33 -8.22 -11.76
CA THR A 38 13.85 -7.11 -12.55
C THR A 38 15.33 -7.32 -12.80
N ARG A 39 15.73 -7.28 -14.07
CA ARG A 39 17.13 -7.28 -14.48
C ARG A 39 17.54 -5.91 -14.97
N LEU A 40 18.41 -5.22 -14.23
CA LEU A 40 19.11 -4.03 -14.73
C LEU A 40 20.11 -4.49 -15.80
N VAL A 41 19.88 -4.06 -17.04
CA VAL A 41 20.70 -4.44 -18.21
C VAL A 41 21.93 -3.56 -18.29
N GLU A 42 21.75 -2.25 -18.15
CA GLU A 42 22.83 -1.28 -18.28
C GLU A 42 22.42 0.04 -17.61
N THR A 43 23.36 0.70 -16.95
CA THR A 43 23.22 2.10 -16.52
C THR A 43 24.33 2.91 -17.17
N ILE A 44 23.98 3.99 -17.85
CA ILE A 44 24.93 4.83 -18.59
C ILE A 44 24.82 6.30 -18.20
N ASN A 45 25.91 7.02 -18.43
CA ASN A 45 26.02 8.46 -18.23
C ASN A 45 26.52 9.14 -19.52
N PRO A 46 25.64 9.32 -20.53
CA PRO A 46 26.01 9.92 -21.80
C PRO A 46 26.40 11.39 -21.61
N PRO A 47 27.49 11.85 -22.26
CA PRO A 47 27.99 13.20 -22.03
C PRO A 47 27.06 14.29 -22.60
N THR A 48 26.20 13.96 -23.56
CA THR A 48 25.34 14.91 -24.28
C THR A 48 23.93 14.38 -24.46
N ARG A 49 22.96 15.30 -24.61
CA ARG A 49 21.57 14.95 -24.93
C ARG A 49 21.45 14.23 -26.28
N ALA A 50 22.26 14.60 -27.26
CA ALA A 50 22.30 13.91 -28.55
C ALA A 50 22.77 12.44 -28.40
N ALA A 51 23.81 12.19 -27.59
CA ALA A 51 24.27 10.83 -27.31
C ALA A 51 23.23 10.03 -26.50
N ALA A 52 22.53 10.67 -25.57
CA ALA A 52 21.41 10.07 -24.85
C ALA A 52 20.30 9.63 -25.81
N MET A 53 19.83 10.52 -26.69
CA MET A 53 18.79 10.21 -27.67
C MET A 53 19.21 9.10 -28.63
N ALA A 54 20.45 9.11 -29.13
CA ALA A 54 20.95 8.04 -30.00
C ALA A 54 20.90 6.66 -29.32
N ARG A 55 21.21 6.59 -28.01
CA ARG A 55 21.10 5.34 -27.25
C ARG A 55 19.64 4.93 -27.04
N LEU A 56 18.76 5.88 -26.74
CA LEU A 56 17.32 5.63 -26.55
C LEU A 56 16.68 5.10 -27.84
N GLU A 57 16.95 5.75 -28.98
CA GLU A 57 16.46 5.32 -30.29
C GLU A 57 16.94 3.92 -30.65
N ALA A 58 18.22 3.60 -30.39
CA ALA A 58 18.74 2.26 -30.59
C ALA A 58 18.02 1.22 -29.70
N TYR A 59 17.73 1.56 -28.44
CA TYR A 59 17.01 0.68 -27.54
C TYR A 59 15.54 0.47 -27.96
N PHE A 60 14.86 1.55 -28.35
CA PHE A 60 13.48 1.49 -28.84
C PHE A 60 13.37 0.68 -30.14
N ARG A 61 14.29 0.88 -31.08
CA ARG A 61 14.37 0.07 -32.30
C ARG A 61 14.52 -1.41 -31.99
N GLN A 62 15.39 -1.76 -31.04
CA GLN A 62 15.56 -3.16 -30.61
C GLN A 62 14.30 -3.69 -29.92
N ALA A 63 13.62 -2.89 -29.09
CA ALA A 63 12.37 -3.32 -28.45
C ALA A 63 11.25 -3.58 -29.45
N LEU A 64 11.09 -2.71 -30.45
CA LEU A 64 10.13 -2.92 -31.52
C LEU A 64 10.45 -4.18 -32.34
N ALA A 65 11.73 -4.40 -32.66
CA ALA A 65 12.17 -5.61 -33.36
C ALA A 65 11.91 -6.90 -32.56
N ASP A 66 11.99 -6.81 -31.23
CA ASP A 66 11.71 -7.93 -30.31
C ASP A 66 10.21 -8.05 -29.96
N GLU A 67 9.34 -7.22 -30.55
CA GLU A 67 7.90 -7.10 -30.21
C GLU A 67 7.63 -6.81 -28.72
N LYS A 68 8.57 -6.14 -28.05
CA LYS A 68 8.51 -5.80 -26.62
C LYS A 68 7.96 -4.40 -26.40
N ARG A 69 7.18 -4.25 -25.33
CA ARG A 69 6.63 -2.96 -24.87
C ARG A 69 7.58 -2.25 -23.91
N VAL A 70 7.73 -0.95 -24.08
CA VAL A 70 8.67 -0.11 -23.33
C VAL A 70 7.93 0.97 -22.54
N PHE A 71 8.22 1.04 -21.25
CA PHE A 71 7.96 2.24 -20.44
C PHE A 71 9.23 3.09 -20.40
N ALA A 72 9.14 4.36 -20.81
CA ALA A 72 10.26 5.30 -20.79
C ALA A 72 9.90 6.52 -19.92
N GLY A 73 10.49 6.58 -18.73
CA GLY A 73 10.30 7.65 -17.75
C GLY A 73 11.39 8.72 -17.85
N PHE A 74 11.00 10.00 -17.85
CA PHE A 74 11.92 11.14 -17.92
C PHE A 74 11.72 12.14 -16.77
N ASP A 75 12.80 12.50 -16.09
CA ASP A 75 12.78 13.45 -14.97
C ASP A 75 12.75 14.90 -15.45
N PHE A 76 11.61 15.30 -16.04
CA PHE A 76 11.25 16.70 -16.27
C PHE A 76 9.75 16.87 -16.55
N PRO A 77 9.18 18.06 -16.27
CA PRO A 77 7.82 18.41 -16.63
C PRO A 77 7.51 18.26 -18.12
N PHE A 78 6.46 17.53 -18.45
CA PHE A 78 5.98 17.38 -19.84
C PHE A 78 5.08 18.52 -20.29
N GLY A 79 4.56 19.32 -19.37
CA GLY A 79 3.64 20.41 -19.68
C GLY A 79 3.83 21.62 -18.79
N TYR A 80 2.94 22.59 -18.96
CA TYR A 80 2.95 23.86 -18.22
C TYR A 80 1.63 24.02 -17.46
N PRO A 81 1.59 24.83 -16.38
CA PRO A 81 0.36 25.08 -15.65
C PRO A 81 -0.77 25.58 -16.56
N ALA A 82 -2.02 25.32 -16.19
CA ALA A 82 -3.21 25.66 -16.95
C ALA A 82 -3.15 27.07 -17.58
N GLY A 83 -3.42 27.15 -18.88
CA GLY A 83 -3.28 28.34 -19.71
C GLY A 83 -1.86 28.59 -20.24
N GLY A 84 -0.85 27.88 -19.76
CA GLY A 84 0.54 28.02 -20.16
C GLY A 84 0.79 27.62 -21.61
N ALA A 85 0.18 26.53 -22.10
CA ALA A 85 0.32 26.15 -23.51
C ALA A 85 -0.34 27.18 -24.42
N ALA A 86 -1.53 27.67 -24.04
CA ALA A 86 -2.22 28.73 -24.78
C ALA A 86 -1.40 30.02 -24.83
N ALA A 87 -0.77 30.40 -23.72
CA ALA A 87 0.06 31.60 -23.66
C ALA A 87 1.34 31.47 -24.50
N ILE A 88 2.00 30.30 -24.52
CA ILE A 88 3.26 30.09 -25.23
C ILE A 88 3.06 29.81 -26.72
N ALA A 89 2.11 28.94 -27.06
CA ALA A 89 1.94 28.36 -28.39
C ALA A 89 0.60 28.73 -29.06
N GLY A 90 -0.25 29.53 -28.41
CA GLY A 90 -1.50 30.05 -28.99
C GLY A 90 -2.73 29.15 -28.85
N SER A 91 -2.60 27.96 -28.29
CA SER A 91 -3.73 27.05 -27.98
C SER A 91 -3.46 26.19 -26.73
N PRO A 92 -4.50 25.79 -25.96
CA PRO A 92 -4.36 24.89 -24.81
C PRO A 92 -4.19 23.42 -25.27
N ASP A 93 -3.15 23.17 -26.06
CA ASP A 93 -2.80 21.86 -26.61
C ASP A 93 -1.31 21.61 -26.37
N TRP A 94 -1.00 20.55 -25.62
CA TRP A 94 0.36 20.11 -25.36
C TRP A 94 1.16 19.88 -26.64
N ARG A 95 0.53 19.46 -27.76
CA ARG A 95 1.25 19.27 -29.04
C ARG A 95 1.72 20.59 -29.63
N ALA A 96 0.92 21.64 -29.52
CA ALA A 96 1.31 22.97 -29.97
C ALA A 96 2.49 23.51 -29.14
N LEU A 97 2.44 23.29 -27.81
CA LEU A 97 3.53 23.64 -26.90
C LEU A 97 4.81 22.87 -27.22
N TRP A 98 4.74 21.55 -27.38
CA TRP A 98 5.88 20.70 -27.72
C TRP A 98 6.48 21.10 -29.06
N GLY A 99 5.62 21.32 -30.06
CA GLY A 99 6.02 21.78 -31.38
C GLY A 99 6.73 23.13 -31.34
N PHE A 100 6.22 24.09 -30.55
CA PHE A 100 6.87 25.39 -30.37
C PHE A 100 8.31 25.23 -29.86
N PHE A 101 8.53 24.42 -28.82
CA PHE A 101 9.89 24.25 -28.28
C PHE A 101 10.81 23.50 -29.24
N ALA A 102 10.31 22.48 -29.93
CA ALA A 102 11.08 21.76 -30.95
C ALA A 102 11.55 22.68 -32.08
N ASP A 103 10.72 23.65 -32.47
CA ASP A 103 11.02 24.58 -33.57
C ASP A 103 11.86 25.79 -33.10
N ALA A 104 11.67 26.25 -31.85
CA ALA A 104 12.35 27.43 -31.30
C ALA A 104 13.74 27.14 -30.71
N LEU A 105 13.94 25.93 -30.19
CA LEU A 105 15.19 25.53 -29.53
C LEU A 105 16.24 25.13 -30.56
N GLN A 106 17.41 25.74 -30.46
CA GLN A 106 18.64 25.26 -31.07
C GLN A 106 19.40 24.49 -30.00
N ASP A 107 19.57 23.18 -30.16
CA ASP A 107 20.30 22.32 -29.22
C ASP A 107 21.33 21.48 -29.98
N LEU A 108 22.59 21.92 -29.94
CA LEU A 108 23.69 21.31 -30.68
C LEU A 108 24.14 19.98 -30.06
N GLU A 109 24.87 19.17 -30.83
CA GLU A 109 25.45 17.91 -30.36
C GLU A 109 26.38 18.09 -29.15
N THR A 110 26.96 19.29 -28.99
CA THR A 110 27.82 19.69 -27.87
C THR A 110 27.06 20.15 -26.62
N ASN A 111 25.73 19.96 -26.56
CA ASN A 111 24.81 20.52 -25.57
C ASN A 111 24.67 22.06 -25.58
N THR A 112 25.40 22.78 -26.43
CA THR A 112 25.23 24.23 -26.56
C THR A 112 23.84 24.54 -27.08
N ASN A 113 23.08 25.36 -26.35
CA ASN A 113 21.70 25.67 -26.70
C ASN A 113 21.30 27.12 -26.36
N ASN A 114 20.18 27.56 -26.94
CA ASN A 114 19.64 28.91 -26.80
C ASN A 114 18.41 29.00 -25.86
N ARG A 115 18.25 28.07 -24.90
CA ARG A 115 17.02 27.98 -24.08
C ARG A 115 16.72 29.25 -23.27
N PHE A 116 17.76 29.94 -22.80
CA PHE A 116 17.58 31.17 -22.02
C PHE A 116 17.09 32.30 -22.94
N GLU A 117 17.62 32.39 -24.17
CA GLU A 117 17.17 33.33 -25.20
C GLU A 117 15.73 33.05 -25.62
N VAL A 118 15.34 31.78 -25.74
CA VAL A 118 13.94 31.37 -25.99
C VAL A 118 13.02 31.87 -24.88
N ALA A 119 13.35 31.59 -23.61
CA ALA A 119 12.55 32.03 -22.47
C ALA A 119 12.51 33.56 -22.31
N GLY A 120 13.65 34.23 -22.52
CA GLY A 120 13.73 35.68 -22.49
C GLY A 120 12.89 36.32 -23.60
N ARG A 121 12.83 35.71 -24.79
CA ARG A 121 11.93 36.16 -25.87
C ARG A 121 10.46 35.97 -25.48
N LEU A 122 10.08 34.80 -24.97
CA LEU A 122 8.72 34.54 -24.49
C LEU A 122 8.26 35.59 -23.48
N ASN A 123 9.09 35.92 -22.49
CA ASN A 123 8.80 36.97 -21.50
C ASN A 123 8.59 38.37 -22.09
N ARG A 124 9.19 38.70 -23.25
CA ARG A 124 9.04 40.02 -23.88
C ARG A 124 7.91 40.08 -24.90
N GLU A 125 7.49 38.93 -25.42
CA GLU A 125 6.52 38.83 -26.50
C GLU A 125 5.24 38.17 -25.98
N GLN A 126 5.13 36.85 -26.07
CA GLN A 126 3.92 36.09 -25.73
C GLN A 126 3.47 36.29 -24.28
N LEU A 127 4.41 36.50 -23.36
CA LEU A 127 4.19 36.69 -21.93
C LEU A 127 4.49 38.12 -21.47
N ALA A 128 4.49 39.11 -22.37
CA ALA A 128 4.86 40.50 -22.05
C ALA A 128 4.08 41.11 -20.87
N GLY A 129 2.80 40.74 -20.72
CA GLY A 129 1.95 41.18 -19.60
C GLY A 129 2.14 40.39 -18.30
N MET A 130 2.88 39.27 -18.35
CA MET A 130 3.07 38.32 -17.24
C MET A 130 4.36 37.51 -17.43
N PRO A 131 5.56 38.13 -17.31
CA PRO A 131 6.83 37.47 -17.63
C PRO A 131 7.15 36.35 -16.62
N MET A 132 6.69 35.14 -16.91
CA MET A 132 6.74 34.02 -15.97
C MET A 132 8.15 33.45 -15.78
N TYR A 133 8.96 33.35 -16.85
CA TYR A 133 10.27 32.70 -16.75
C TYR A 133 11.28 33.50 -15.94
N TRP A 134 12.11 32.79 -15.18
CA TRP A 134 13.22 33.39 -14.43
C TRP A 134 14.33 32.38 -14.20
N GLY A 135 15.50 32.88 -13.80
CA GLY A 135 16.66 32.05 -13.54
C GLY A 135 17.59 32.02 -14.74
N ARG A 136 18.78 32.62 -14.60
CA ARG A 136 19.87 32.51 -15.59
C ARG A 136 21.21 32.54 -14.88
N PRO A 137 22.32 32.15 -15.53
CA PRO A 137 23.65 32.34 -14.96
C PRO A 137 23.92 33.82 -14.68
N MET A 138 24.50 34.15 -13.52
CA MET A 138 24.68 35.53 -13.07
C MET A 138 25.50 36.39 -14.06
N HIS A 139 26.45 35.77 -14.75
CA HIS A 139 27.34 36.42 -15.72
C HIS A 139 26.72 36.63 -17.11
N GLN A 140 25.62 35.96 -17.44
CA GLN A 140 24.96 36.09 -18.74
C GLN A 140 23.92 37.22 -18.68
N VAL A 141 23.81 38.04 -19.72
CA VAL A 141 22.72 39.02 -19.85
C VAL A 141 21.78 38.55 -20.95
N VAL A 142 20.54 38.23 -20.57
CA VAL A 142 19.51 37.75 -21.50
C VAL A 142 18.33 38.71 -21.42
N PRO A 143 17.99 39.44 -22.49
CA PRO A 143 16.88 40.39 -22.46
C PRO A 143 15.57 39.70 -22.05
N GLY A 144 14.80 40.32 -21.15
CA GLY A 144 13.52 39.77 -20.68
C GLY A 144 13.62 38.61 -19.68
N LEU A 145 14.82 38.18 -19.27
CA LEU A 145 15.00 37.08 -18.31
C LEU A 145 15.80 37.53 -17.08
N SER A 146 15.14 37.54 -15.93
CA SER A 146 15.77 37.91 -14.66
C SER A 146 16.70 36.81 -14.15
N ALA A 147 17.76 37.22 -13.43
CA ALA A 147 18.70 36.28 -12.82
C ALA A 147 18.05 35.43 -11.74
N THR A 148 17.21 36.05 -10.92
CA THR A 148 16.49 35.45 -9.79
C THR A 148 14.99 35.63 -9.98
N LYS A 149 14.19 35.00 -9.11
CA LYS A 149 12.73 35.15 -9.11
C LYS A 149 12.35 36.65 -8.97
N PRO A 150 11.51 37.20 -9.86
CA PRO A 150 10.98 38.55 -9.73
C PRO A 150 10.18 38.74 -8.44
N ASP A 151 10.20 39.95 -7.89
CA ASP A 151 9.38 40.37 -6.75
C ASP A 151 8.76 41.76 -7.06
N PRO A 152 7.42 41.87 -7.16
CA PRO A 152 6.44 40.78 -7.07
C PRO A 152 6.53 39.81 -8.26
N TYR A 153 6.23 38.54 -8.02
CA TYR A 153 6.11 37.54 -9.08
C TYR A 153 4.77 37.70 -9.83
N PRO A 154 4.73 37.58 -11.18
CA PRO A 154 3.49 37.73 -11.92
C PRO A 154 2.42 36.71 -11.53
N THR A 155 1.15 37.12 -11.56
CA THR A 155 -0.01 36.30 -11.16
C THR A 155 -0.96 35.99 -12.32
N GLY A 156 -0.58 36.33 -13.55
CA GLY A 156 -1.42 36.11 -14.74
C GLY A 156 -1.57 34.64 -15.15
N LEU A 157 -0.64 33.79 -14.70
CA LEU A 157 -0.71 32.33 -14.84
C LEU A 157 -0.32 31.67 -13.51
N PRO A 158 -0.78 30.44 -13.24
CA PRO A 158 -0.32 29.69 -12.07
C PRO A 158 1.18 29.46 -12.13
N GLU A 159 1.84 29.56 -10.98
CA GLU A 159 3.27 29.26 -10.87
C GLU A 159 3.53 27.76 -11.00
N LYS A 160 2.63 26.92 -10.51
CA LYS A 160 2.77 25.46 -10.45
C LYS A 160 1.63 24.75 -11.18
N ARG A 161 1.95 23.59 -11.77
CA ARG A 161 0.95 22.62 -12.25
C ARG A 161 0.23 21.99 -11.07
N VAL A 162 -0.92 21.36 -11.33
CA VAL A 162 -1.63 20.56 -10.33
C VAL A 162 -0.73 19.45 -9.78
N ALA A 163 0.06 18.79 -10.64
CA ALA A 163 1.03 17.77 -10.22
C ALA A 163 2.09 18.32 -9.26
N GLU A 164 2.68 19.48 -9.56
CA GLU A 164 3.72 20.13 -8.74
C GLU A 164 3.19 20.71 -7.42
N ALA A 165 1.91 21.11 -7.40
CA ALA A 165 1.24 21.55 -6.19
C ALA A 165 1.01 20.37 -5.23
N ARG A 166 0.78 19.16 -5.76
CA ARG A 166 0.68 17.92 -4.97
C ARG A 166 2.06 17.43 -4.54
N ALA A 167 3.02 17.33 -5.45
CA ALA A 167 4.40 16.93 -5.14
C ALA A 167 5.14 18.05 -4.39
N GLY A 168 4.99 18.13 -3.06
CA GLY A 168 5.33 19.31 -2.25
C GLY A 168 6.75 19.90 -2.42
N LYS A 169 7.74 19.11 -2.84
CA LYS A 169 9.12 19.58 -3.11
C LYS A 169 9.38 19.98 -4.56
N ALA A 170 8.48 19.65 -5.48
CA ALA A 170 8.61 19.96 -6.91
C ALA A 170 8.66 21.48 -7.13
N GLN A 171 9.57 21.89 -7.99
CA GLN A 171 9.79 23.28 -8.37
C GLN A 171 8.97 23.62 -9.62
N PRO A 172 8.59 24.89 -9.81
CA PRO A 172 7.80 25.29 -10.97
C PRO A 172 8.60 25.20 -12.26
N VAL A 173 7.94 24.80 -13.35
CA VAL A 173 8.51 24.75 -14.72
C VAL A 173 9.04 26.11 -15.22
N TRP A 174 8.63 27.22 -14.61
CA TRP A 174 9.10 28.56 -14.96
C TRP A 174 10.54 28.87 -14.49
N LYS A 175 11.10 28.06 -13.59
CA LYS A 175 12.46 28.24 -13.02
C LYS A 175 13.51 27.54 -13.89
N LEU A 176 14.38 28.31 -14.53
CA LEU A 176 15.36 27.81 -15.49
C LEU A 176 16.76 27.55 -14.93
N ASN A 177 17.12 28.07 -13.75
CA ASN A 177 18.45 27.89 -13.19
C ASN A 177 18.45 27.74 -11.66
N PHE A 178 19.61 27.36 -11.11
CA PHE A 178 19.87 27.02 -9.70
C PHE A 178 19.30 25.67 -9.27
N THR A 179 19.55 25.29 -8.02
CA THR A 179 19.15 24.01 -7.44
C THR A 179 17.66 23.74 -7.63
N GLY A 180 17.34 22.55 -8.14
CA GLY A 180 15.97 22.11 -8.44
C GLY A 180 15.32 22.82 -9.63
N SER A 181 16.09 23.45 -10.52
CA SER A 181 15.51 24.05 -11.73
C SER A 181 15.11 23.01 -12.76
N VAL A 182 13.80 22.90 -12.99
CA VAL A 182 13.23 21.95 -13.94
C VAL A 182 12.84 22.58 -15.28
N GLY A 183 12.72 23.90 -15.35
CA GLY A 183 12.29 24.58 -16.58
C GLY A 183 13.28 24.45 -17.74
N SER A 184 14.58 24.48 -17.45
CA SER A 184 15.59 24.22 -18.48
C SER A 184 15.57 22.77 -18.96
N GLN A 185 15.28 21.82 -18.06
CA GLN A 185 15.13 20.40 -18.41
C GLN A 185 13.87 20.20 -19.27
N ALA A 186 12.74 20.81 -18.90
CA ALA A 186 11.51 20.77 -19.67
C ALA A 186 11.69 21.31 -21.10
N ILE A 187 12.26 22.51 -21.28
CA ILE A 187 12.47 23.09 -22.62
C ILE A 187 13.34 22.17 -23.50
N THR A 188 14.46 21.68 -22.96
CA THR A 188 15.41 20.86 -23.74
C THR A 188 14.90 19.44 -23.96
N GLY A 189 14.23 18.85 -22.97
CA GLY A 189 13.67 17.51 -23.02
C GLY A 189 12.48 17.43 -23.95
N ILE A 190 11.49 18.33 -23.80
CA ILE A 190 10.32 18.41 -24.68
C ILE A 190 10.74 18.55 -26.15
N ALA A 191 11.70 19.41 -26.46
CA ALA A 191 12.17 19.57 -27.83
C ALA A 191 12.76 18.26 -28.42
N ARG A 192 13.52 17.50 -27.62
CA ARG A 192 14.07 16.20 -28.06
C ARG A 192 13.00 15.12 -28.18
N LEU A 193 12.05 15.06 -27.25
CA LEU A 193 10.94 14.10 -27.32
C LEU A 193 9.97 14.39 -28.46
N GLU A 194 9.74 15.66 -28.79
CA GLU A 194 8.95 16.03 -29.97
C GLU A 194 9.66 15.69 -31.28
N GLN A 195 11.00 15.83 -31.35
CA GLN A 195 11.78 15.33 -32.49
C GLN A 195 11.64 13.80 -32.63
N LEU A 196 11.68 13.06 -31.52
CA LEU A 196 11.44 11.62 -31.51
C LEU A 196 10.02 11.28 -31.97
N ARG A 197 9.00 12.01 -31.51
CA ARG A 197 7.59 11.81 -31.90
C ARG A 197 7.35 12.12 -33.39
N ARG A 198 8.09 13.07 -33.95
CA ARG A 198 8.05 13.42 -35.38
C ARG A 198 8.89 12.47 -36.25
N ASN A 199 9.76 11.65 -35.67
CA ASN A 199 10.57 10.69 -36.42
C ASN A 199 9.66 9.61 -37.01
N PRO A 200 9.63 9.42 -38.35
CA PRO A 200 8.79 8.41 -38.99
C PRO A 200 9.04 6.98 -38.51
N GLU A 201 10.24 6.70 -37.99
CA GLU A 201 10.57 5.39 -37.40
C GLU A 201 9.77 5.08 -36.13
N PHE A 202 9.39 6.10 -35.36
CA PHE A 202 8.76 5.92 -34.04
C PHE A 202 7.35 6.53 -33.94
N ALA A 203 6.96 7.40 -34.87
CA ALA A 203 5.73 8.19 -34.80
C ALA A 203 4.45 7.35 -34.57
N ASP A 204 4.37 6.17 -35.19
CA ASP A 204 3.21 5.27 -35.07
C ASP A 204 3.33 4.27 -33.90
N HIS A 205 4.45 4.29 -33.19
CA HIS A 205 4.81 3.32 -32.15
C HIS A 205 4.89 3.92 -30.75
N LEU A 206 4.63 5.22 -30.62
CA LEU A 206 4.91 5.96 -29.41
C LEU A 206 3.66 6.74 -28.94
N ALA A 207 3.44 6.75 -27.63
CA ALA A 207 2.44 7.58 -27.00
C ALA A 207 3.04 8.36 -25.83
N VAL A 208 2.60 9.61 -25.64
CA VAL A 208 2.97 10.45 -24.50
C VAL A 208 1.87 10.38 -23.44
N TRP A 209 2.20 9.82 -22.28
CA TRP A 209 1.32 9.77 -21.12
C TRP A 209 1.39 11.08 -20.31
N PRO A 210 0.27 11.58 -19.76
CA PRO A 210 -1.12 11.08 -19.89
C PRO A 210 -1.85 11.62 -21.12
N PHE A 211 -1.20 12.47 -21.93
CA PHE A 211 -1.84 13.27 -22.98
C PHE A 211 -2.57 12.44 -24.05
N GLU A 212 -1.91 11.42 -24.58
CA GLU A 212 -2.45 10.58 -25.65
C GLU A 212 -3.15 9.34 -25.10
N THR A 213 -2.72 8.90 -23.93
CA THR A 213 -3.19 7.68 -23.29
C THR A 213 -4.44 7.91 -22.44
N ARG A 214 -4.78 9.19 -22.15
CA ARG A 214 -5.84 9.60 -21.23
C ARG A 214 -5.73 8.83 -19.90
N PHE A 215 -4.59 9.01 -19.25
CA PHE A 215 -4.11 8.16 -18.16
C PHE A 215 -3.90 6.70 -18.63
N ALA A 216 -4.45 5.69 -17.95
CA ALA A 216 -4.27 4.28 -18.32
C ALA A 216 -5.27 3.77 -19.39
N SER A 217 -6.11 4.64 -19.95
CA SER A 217 -7.28 4.23 -20.77
C SER A 217 -6.95 3.82 -22.21
N ALA A 218 -5.84 4.31 -22.77
CA ALA A 218 -5.47 4.14 -24.18
C ALA A 218 -3.98 3.82 -24.38
N LEU A 219 -3.46 2.81 -23.68
CA LEU A 219 -2.05 2.37 -23.75
C LEU A 219 -1.77 1.44 -24.95
N ASN A 220 -2.18 1.85 -26.16
CA ASN A 220 -2.06 1.02 -27.36
C ASN A 220 -0.63 1.00 -27.94
N ALA A 221 0.10 2.11 -27.82
CA ALA A 221 1.44 2.23 -28.35
C ALA A 221 2.41 1.26 -27.64
N PRO A 222 3.34 0.62 -28.36
CA PRO A 222 4.36 -0.23 -27.74
C PRO A 222 5.36 0.56 -26.91
N ILE A 223 5.59 1.84 -27.20
CA ILE A 223 6.46 2.72 -26.40
C ILE A 223 5.62 3.79 -25.74
N VAL A 224 5.72 3.92 -24.43
CA VAL A 224 5.03 4.96 -23.65
C VAL A 224 6.07 5.87 -23.00
N LEU A 225 6.07 7.14 -23.37
CA LEU A 225 6.86 8.17 -22.72
C LEU A 225 6.06 8.78 -21.58
N ALA A 226 6.67 8.92 -20.40
CA ALA A 226 6.02 9.48 -19.24
C ALA A 226 6.96 10.36 -18.42
N GLU A 227 6.39 11.38 -17.78
CA GLU A 227 7.09 12.17 -16.77
C GLU A 227 7.19 11.37 -15.46
N ILE A 228 8.37 11.37 -14.87
CA ILE A 228 8.67 10.79 -13.55
C ILE A 228 9.26 11.86 -12.65
N TYR A 229 9.30 11.57 -11.35
CA TYR A 229 9.95 12.44 -10.38
C TYR A 229 10.61 11.60 -9.28
N PRO A 230 11.94 11.39 -9.32
CA PRO A 230 12.67 10.64 -8.29
C PRO A 230 12.45 11.17 -6.88
N GLY A 231 12.14 12.46 -6.73
CA GLY A 231 11.83 13.09 -5.45
C GLY A 231 10.55 12.60 -4.76
N LEU A 232 9.75 11.71 -5.36
CA LEU A 232 8.62 11.04 -4.71
C LEU A 232 9.04 10.02 -3.64
N ILE A 233 10.28 9.54 -3.69
CA ILE A 233 10.83 8.56 -2.76
C ILE A 233 12.19 9.01 -2.26
N LYS A 234 12.54 8.59 -1.04
CA LYS A 234 13.88 8.79 -0.52
C LYS A 234 14.80 7.75 -1.17
N ILE A 235 15.81 8.21 -1.89
CA ILE A 235 16.83 7.36 -2.50
C ILE A 235 18.17 7.78 -1.94
N GLU A 236 18.95 6.81 -1.50
CA GLU A 236 20.31 7.01 -1.01
C GLU A 236 21.30 6.57 -2.10
N GLN A 237 22.43 7.27 -2.21
CA GLN A 237 23.43 6.97 -3.24
C GLN A 237 24.04 5.57 -3.05
N GLY A 238 24.25 5.13 -1.81
CA GLY A 238 24.95 3.88 -1.50
C GLY A 238 26.33 3.81 -2.16
N ASP A 239 26.63 2.67 -2.77
CA ASP A 239 27.91 2.42 -3.46
C ASP A 239 27.96 2.97 -4.90
N LYS A 240 26.93 3.70 -5.34
CA LYS A 240 26.86 4.27 -6.70
C LYS A 240 27.80 5.47 -6.87
N SER A 241 28.15 5.76 -8.11
CA SER A 241 29.07 6.85 -8.45
C SER A 241 28.44 8.24 -8.30
N ALA A 242 27.12 8.34 -8.41
CA ALA A 242 26.35 9.55 -8.19
C ALA A 242 24.95 9.21 -7.66
N ILE A 243 24.31 10.17 -6.98
CA ILE A 243 22.91 10.01 -6.56
C ILE A 243 21.98 9.82 -7.75
N ASP A 244 22.26 10.50 -8.87
CA ASP A 244 21.50 10.44 -10.10
C ASP A 244 21.48 9.02 -10.70
N GLU A 245 22.61 8.29 -10.61
CA GLU A 245 22.72 6.87 -10.98
C GLU A 245 21.81 5.98 -10.11
N ALA A 246 21.85 6.18 -8.78
CA ALA A 246 21.01 5.45 -7.85
C ALA A 246 19.52 5.72 -8.10
N GLN A 247 19.16 6.96 -8.44
CA GLN A 247 17.79 7.37 -8.73
C GLN A 247 17.21 6.63 -9.93
N VAL A 248 17.93 6.61 -11.06
CA VAL A 248 17.42 5.96 -12.29
C VAL A 248 17.28 4.45 -12.13
N GLU A 249 18.24 3.79 -11.46
CA GLU A 249 18.18 2.34 -11.22
C GLU A 249 17.08 1.92 -10.25
N THR A 250 16.91 2.69 -9.17
CA THR A 250 15.89 2.40 -8.15
C THR A 250 14.50 2.54 -8.74
N LEU A 251 14.24 3.61 -9.49
CA LEU A 251 12.95 3.79 -10.17
C LEU A 251 12.70 2.71 -11.23
N ALA A 252 13.71 2.32 -12.01
CA ALA A 252 13.57 1.24 -12.99
C ALA A 252 13.17 -0.07 -12.30
N THR A 253 13.76 -0.34 -11.14
CA THR A 253 13.44 -1.50 -10.31
C THR A 253 12.01 -1.45 -9.76
N ILE A 254 11.62 -0.32 -9.17
CA ILE A 254 10.27 -0.11 -8.62
C ILE A 254 9.22 -0.31 -9.70
N PHE A 255 9.37 0.36 -10.84
CA PHE A 255 8.40 0.30 -11.93
C PHE A 255 8.26 -1.12 -12.51
N SER A 256 9.37 -1.82 -12.71
CA SER A 256 9.34 -3.22 -13.15
C SER A 256 8.66 -4.15 -12.14
N ARG A 257 8.87 -3.94 -10.83
CA ARG A 257 8.20 -4.73 -9.77
C ARG A 257 6.70 -4.47 -9.69
N PHE A 258 6.28 -3.20 -9.75
CA PHE A 258 4.86 -2.87 -9.82
C PHE A 258 4.19 -3.54 -11.02
N ASP A 259 4.87 -3.67 -12.15
CA ASP A 259 4.31 -4.34 -13.31
C ASP A 259 4.33 -5.86 -13.21
N ALA A 260 5.39 -6.44 -12.63
CA ALA A 260 5.45 -7.85 -12.29
C ALA A 260 4.27 -8.29 -11.40
N ASP A 261 3.85 -7.42 -10.48
CA ASP A 261 2.69 -7.64 -9.61
C ASP A 261 1.34 -7.37 -10.31
N GLY A 262 1.36 -6.91 -11.56
CA GLY A 262 0.16 -6.53 -12.32
C GLY A 262 -0.50 -5.24 -11.81
N ARG A 263 0.28 -4.38 -11.16
CA ARG A 263 -0.16 -3.13 -10.49
C ARG A 263 0.33 -1.86 -11.18
N PHE A 264 1.12 -1.97 -12.25
CA PHE A 264 1.64 -0.78 -12.95
C PHE A 264 0.54 0.13 -13.51
N GLY A 265 -0.59 -0.44 -13.92
CA GLY A 265 -1.77 0.32 -14.34
C GLY A 265 -2.31 1.26 -13.26
N GLU A 266 -2.10 0.94 -11.98
CA GLU A 266 -2.46 1.83 -10.86
C GLU A 266 -1.63 3.11 -10.91
N LEU A 267 -0.32 3.01 -11.19
CA LEU A 267 0.60 4.15 -11.25
C LEU A 267 0.31 5.11 -12.42
N LEU A 268 -0.32 4.59 -13.47
CA LEU A 268 -0.71 5.34 -14.67
C LEU A 268 -2.15 5.86 -14.63
N ALA A 269 -2.94 5.46 -13.63
CA ALA A 269 -4.35 5.83 -13.52
C ALA A 269 -4.52 7.28 -13.06
N ALA A 270 -5.67 7.87 -13.42
CA ALA A 270 -6.06 9.16 -12.88
C ALA A 270 -6.29 9.02 -11.36
N PRO A 271 -5.78 9.94 -10.53
CA PRO A 271 -6.10 9.95 -9.11
C PRO A 271 -7.62 10.08 -8.91
N THR A 272 -8.20 9.28 -8.03
CA THR A 272 -9.66 9.27 -7.81
C THR A 272 -10.18 10.57 -7.18
N ASP A 273 -9.29 11.36 -6.59
CA ASP A 273 -9.55 12.66 -5.98
C ASP A 273 -9.20 13.84 -6.91
N LEU A 274 -8.78 13.58 -8.16
CA LEU A 274 -8.56 14.62 -9.16
C LEU A 274 -9.91 15.02 -9.77
N PRO A 275 -10.36 16.29 -9.62
CA PRO A 275 -11.60 16.76 -10.24
C PRO A 275 -11.60 16.57 -11.75
N ALA A 276 -12.77 16.28 -12.34
CA ALA A 276 -12.88 15.94 -13.76
C ALA A 276 -12.42 17.07 -14.70
N ASP A 277 -12.65 18.33 -14.32
CA ASP A 277 -12.16 19.51 -15.02
C ASP A 277 -10.62 19.61 -14.96
N GLN A 278 -10.01 19.35 -13.80
CA GLN A 278 -8.54 19.31 -13.68
C GLN A 278 -7.95 18.14 -14.46
N ALA A 279 -8.59 16.96 -14.44
CA ALA A 279 -8.16 15.81 -15.22
C ALA A 279 -8.17 16.10 -16.73
N ALA A 280 -9.18 16.84 -17.22
CA ALA A 280 -9.24 17.29 -18.60
C ALA A 280 -8.08 18.25 -18.94
N THR A 281 -7.79 19.21 -18.06
CA THR A 281 -6.66 20.16 -18.24
C THR A 281 -5.30 19.45 -18.21
N VAL A 282 -5.14 18.45 -17.33
CA VAL A 282 -3.93 17.60 -17.27
C VAL A 282 -3.67 16.90 -18.59
N VAL A 283 -4.71 16.31 -19.20
CA VAL A 283 -4.63 15.63 -20.49
C VAL A 283 -4.48 16.61 -21.66
N ALA A 284 -4.97 17.84 -21.52
CA ALA A 284 -4.88 18.86 -22.56
C ALA A 284 -3.50 19.54 -22.62
N GLU A 285 -2.91 19.92 -21.47
CA GLU A 285 -1.71 20.76 -21.46
C GLU A 285 -0.73 20.59 -20.27
N GLU A 286 -1.15 20.14 -19.08
CA GLU A 286 -0.22 20.13 -17.92
C GLU A 286 0.67 18.88 -17.82
N GLY A 287 0.14 17.70 -18.16
CA GLY A 287 0.78 16.42 -17.89
C GLY A 287 0.66 16.00 -16.41
N TRP A 288 1.23 14.84 -16.08
CA TRP A 288 1.19 14.27 -14.72
C TRP A 288 2.51 13.55 -14.41
N ILE A 289 2.73 13.19 -13.14
CA ILE A 289 3.90 12.44 -12.68
C ILE A 289 3.47 11.00 -12.39
N VAL A 290 4.14 10.00 -12.98
CA VAL A 290 3.82 8.58 -12.74
C VAL A 290 3.98 8.23 -11.26
N GLY A 291 2.97 7.58 -10.70
CA GLY A 291 2.98 7.16 -9.30
C GLY A 291 2.73 8.28 -8.28
N LEU A 292 2.48 9.52 -8.71
CA LEU A 292 2.10 10.60 -7.80
C LEU A 292 0.76 10.26 -7.11
N GLY A 293 0.83 10.04 -5.80
CA GLY A 293 -0.30 9.58 -4.98
C GLY A 293 -0.22 8.12 -4.54
N HIS A 294 0.83 7.40 -4.96
CA HIS A 294 1.07 5.99 -4.62
C HIS A 294 2.31 5.82 -3.74
N ARG A 295 2.34 4.73 -2.96
CA ARG A 295 3.49 4.36 -2.12
C ARG A 295 4.53 3.61 -2.96
N LEU A 296 5.31 4.33 -3.75
CA LEU A 296 6.30 3.70 -4.64
C LEU A 296 7.37 2.87 -3.88
N ALA A 297 7.72 3.25 -2.65
CA ALA A 297 8.71 2.56 -1.83
C ALA A 297 8.28 1.13 -1.40
N GLU A 298 6.97 0.82 -1.40
CA GLU A 298 6.48 -0.50 -0.99
C GLU A 298 7.03 -1.63 -1.88
N ALA A 299 7.32 -1.34 -3.16
CA ALA A 299 7.93 -2.29 -4.08
C ALA A 299 9.37 -2.66 -3.72
N LEU A 300 10.01 -1.91 -2.81
CA LEU A 300 11.36 -2.23 -2.30
C LEU A 300 11.32 -3.14 -1.06
N GLY A 301 10.13 -3.45 -0.51
CA GLY A 301 10.00 -4.28 0.69
C GLY A 301 10.33 -3.55 1.99
N GLU A 302 10.42 -2.22 1.96
CA GLU A 302 10.68 -1.38 3.13
C GLU A 302 9.37 -0.74 3.62
N ASP A 303 9.03 -0.95 4.89
CA ASP A 303 8.07 -0.12 5.61
C ASP A 303 8.74 1.24 5.88
N ASP A 304 8.57 2.21 4.97
CA ASP A 304 8.97 3.60 5.21
C ASP A 304 7.76 4.42 5.71
N PRO A 305 7.62 4.63 7.03
CA PRO A 305 6.55 5.46 7.59
C PRO A 305 6.64 6.94 7.19
N GLU A 306 7.77 7.40 6.64
CA GLU A 306 7.98 8.75 6.10
C GLU A 306 7.74 8.83 4.59
N ALA A 307 7.38 7.72 3.93
CA ALA A 307 7.04 7.70 2.51
C ALA A 307 5.90 8.70 2.24
N TYR A 308 6.10 9.58 1.26
CA TYR A 308 5.13 10.61 0.92
C TYR A 308 3.77 9.98 0.53
N VAL A 309 2.76 10.21 1.36
CA VAL A 309 1.36 9.88 1.08
C VAL A 309 0.66 11.18 0.65
N ALA A 310 0.20 11.24 -0.60
CA ALA A 310 -0.55 12.41 -1.05
C ALA A 310 -1.79 12.62 -0.17
N PRO A 311 -2.11 13.86 0.24
CA PRO A 311 -3.35 14.15 0.93
C PRO A 311 -4.55 13.68 0.10
N GLY A 312 -5.38 12.77 0.62
CA GLY A 312 -6.52 12.20 -0.11
C GLY A 312 -6.29 10.81 -0.71
N ALA A 313 -5.05 10.28 -0.66
CA ALA A 313 -4.77 8.91 -1.06
C ALA A 313 -5.59 7.93 -0.19
N ARG A 314 -6.39 7.07 -0.86
CA ARG A 314 -7.20 6.06 -0.18
C ARG A 314 -6.25 5.10 0.54
N LEU A 315 -6.46 4.87 1.84
CA LEU A 315 -5.70 3.86 2.58
C LEU A 315 -5.75 2.53 1.81
N ASN A 316 -4.58 2.03 1.42
CA ASN A 316 -4.43 0.74 0.76
C ASN A 316 -4.39 -0.35 1.82
N TYR A 317 -5.49 -1.09 1.94
CA TYR A 317 -5.62 -2.25 2.81
C TYR A 317 -6.54 -3.24 2.10
N LEU A 318 -6.34 -4.53 2.35
CA LEU A 318 -7.23 -5.57 1.83
C LEU A 318 -8.64 -5.30 2.35
N ARG A 319 -9.61 -5.15 1.43
CA ARG A 319 -11.01 -4.82 1.78
C ARG A 319 -11.97 -5.98 1.63
N ASP A 320 -11.50 -7.08 1.06
CA ASP A 320 -12.26 -8.31 0.91
C ASP A 320 -12.18 -9.10 2.23
N PRO A 321 -13.28 -9.23 2.99
CA PRO A 321 -13.28 -9.95 4.26
C PRO A 321 -12.79 -11.40 4.12
N ASP A 322 -13.16 -12.09 3.05
CA ASP A 322 -12.81 -13.50 2.86
C ASP A 322 -11.32 -13.65 2.60
N ALA A 323 -10.75 -12.73 1.79
CA ALA A 323 -9.31 -12.67 1.56
C ALA A 323 -8.52 -12.32 2.85
N ILE A 324 -9.06 -11.45 3.71
CA ILE A 324 -8.45 -11.12 5.02
C ILE A 324 -8.40 -12.37 5.91
N TYR A 325 -9.49 -13.13 5.99
CA TYR A 325 -9.53 -14.36 6.79
C TYR A 325 -8.56 -15.42 6.24
N ALA A 326 -8.57 -15.64 4.92
CA ALA A 326 -7.68 -16.61 4.27
C ALA A 326 -6.20 -16.27 4.54
N GLU A 327 -5.82 -15.00 4.36
CA GLU A 327 -4.45 -14.57 4.60
C GLU A 327 -4.07 -14.63 6.07
N SER A 328 -4.98 -14.24 6.97
CA SER A 328 -4.76 -14.35 8.42
C SER A 328 -4.50 -15.80 8.84
N PHE A 329 -5.28 -16.78 8.36
CA PHE A 329 -5.05 -18.19 8.70
C PHE A 329 -3.79 -18.76 8.05
N ARG A 330 -3.43 -18.31 6.85
CA ARG A 330 -2.17 -18.69 6.20
C ARG A 330 -0.98 -18.25 7.05
N LEU A 331 -0.98 -17.00 7.52
CA LEU A 331 0.07 -16.45 8.38
C LEU A 331 0.13 -17.18 9.72
N ILE A 332 -1.02 -17.42 10.37
CA ILE A 332 -1.06 -18.17 11.63
C ILE A 332 -0.46 -19.56 11.48
N ARG A 333 -0.79 -20.29 10.41
CA ARG A 333 -0.22 -21.63 10.14
C ARG A 333 1.30 -21.58 9.90
N ALA A 334 1.82 -20.48 9.36
CA ALA A 334 3.26 -20.31 9.15
C ALA A 334 4.00 -19.94 10.45
N GLU A 335 3.35 -19.21 11.35
CA GLU A 335 3.96 -18.69 12.59
C GLU A 335 3.73 -19.57 13.82
N THR A 336 2.81 -20.53 13.77
CA THR A 336 2.40 -21.34 14.91
C THR A 336 2.85 -22.79 14.77
N ASP A 337 3.57 -23.31 15.76
CA ASP A 337 3.87 -24.74 15.85
C ASP A 337 2.64 -25.51 16.37
N LEU A 338 1.96 -26.20 15.45
CA LEU A 338 0.79 -27.03 15.74
C LEU A 338 1.15 -28.52 15.92
N SER A 339 2.42 -28.90 15.77
CA SER A 339 2.87 -30.30 15.74
C SER A 339 2.61 -31.08 17.03
N GLN A 340 2.47 -30.36 18.15
CA GLN A 340 2.23 -30.93 19.47
C GLN A 340 0.74 -31.17 19.76
N LEU A 341 -0.15 -30.72 18.88
CA LEU A 341 -1.60 -30.87 19.04
C LEU A 341 -2.14 -32.05 18.23
N PRO A 342 -3.18 -32.75 18.75
CA PRO A 342 -3.98 -33.65 17.93
C PRO A 342 -4.53 -32.95 16.68
N ASP A 343 -4.63 -33.67 15.56
CA ASP A 343 -5.09 -33.12 14.28
C ASP A 343 -6.47 -32.45 14.38
N ASP A 344 -7.38 -33.03 15.17
CA ASP A 344 -8.73 -32.50 15.37
C ASP A 344 -8.77 -31.23 16.23
N ALA A 345 -7.69 -30.90 16.94
CA ALA A 345 -7.55 -29.69 17.76
C ALA A 345 -6.88 -28.52 17.03
N GLN A 346 -6.26 -28.74 15.87
CA GLN A 346 -5.52 -27.69 15.15
C GLN A 346 -6.40 -26.51 14.72
N ASP A 347 -7.61 -26.79 14.23
CA ASP A 347 -8.56 -25.74 13.83
C ASP A 347 -8.99 -24.87 15.02
N LEU A 348 -9.15 -25.49 16.19
CA LEU A 348 -9.44 -24.76 17.42
C LEU A 348 -8.26 -23.87 17.81
N ALA A 349 -7.04 -24.38 17.77
CA ALA A 349 -5.83 -23.61 18.08
C ALA A 349 -5.65 -22.41 17.15
N ILE A 350 -5.81 -22.59 15.83
CA ILE A 350 -5.73 -21.50 14.85
C ILE A 350 -6.78 -20.43 15.15
N ARG A 351 -8.02 -20.84 15.48
CA ARG A 351 -9.09 -19.90 15.81
C ARG A 351 -8.81 -19.12 17.11
N LEU A 352 -8.17 -19.76 18.10
CA LEU A 352 -7.73 -19.10 19.32
C LEU A 352 -6.64 -18.06 19.04
N VAL A 353 -5.62 -18.41 18.25
CA VAL A 353 -4.55 -17.49 17.87
C VAL A 353 -5.11 -16.31 17.08
N HIS A 354 -6.03 -16.55 16.14
CA HIS A 354 -6.69 -15.49 15.38
C HIS A 354 -7.45 -14.51 16.29
N ALA A 355 -8.09 -15.01 17.35
CA ALA A 355 -8.87 -14.19 18.26
C ALA A 355 -8.01 -13.31 19.19
N CYS A 356 -6.72 -13.61 19.38
CA CYS A 356 -5.85 -12.87 20.31
C CYS A 356 -4.57 -12.30 19.70
N GLY A 357 -4.20 -12.71 18.48
CA GLY A 357 -2.97 -12.30 17.80
C GLY A 357 -1.68 -12.80 18.44
N MET A 358 -1.70 -13.96 19.13
CA MET A 358 -0.55 -14.48 19.89
C MET A 358 -0.29 -15.95 19.52
N PRO A 359 0.59 -16.26 18.55
CA PRO A 359 0.91 -17.65 18.16
C PRO A 359 1.40 -18.52 19.33
N GLU A 360 2.10 -17.92 20.28
CA GLU A 360 2.75 -18.63 21.40
C GLU A 360 1.78 -19.19 22.45
N ILE A 361 0.46 -18.92 22.35
CA ILE A 361 -0.53 -19.49 23.28
C ILE A 361 -0.71 -21.00 23.09
N VAL A 362 -0.33 -21.52 21.92
CA VAL A 362 -0.51 -22.95 21.60
C VAL A 362 0.30 -23.84 22.54
N ALA A 363 1.47 -23.39 22.99
CA ALA A 363 2.29 -24.11 23.97
C ALA A 363 1.59 -24.29 25.33
N ASP A 364 0.62 -23.42 25.66
CA ASP A 364 -0.16 -23.48 26.90
C ASP A 364 -1.53 -24.15 26.70
N LEU A 365 -1.88 -24.58 25.48
CA LEU A 365 -3.18 -25.19 25.19
C LEU A 365 -3.25 -26.62 25.73
N LEU A 366 -4.20 -26.85 26.63
CA LEU A 366 -4.43 -28.15 27.25
C LEU A 366 -5.87 -28.60 26.98
N LEU A 367 -6.03 -29.84 26.53
CA LEU A 367 -7.33 -30.45 26.28
C LEU A 367 -7.32 -31.93 26.67
N SER A 368 -8.48 -32.44 27.09
CA SER A 368 -8.69 -33.87 27.32
C SER A 368 -8.86 -34.64 26.01
N GLN A 369 -8.60 -35.95 26.01
CA GLN A 369 -8.58 -36.84 24.84
C GLN A 369 -9.81 -36.74 23.91
N ASP A 370 -11.00 -36.46 24.44
CA ASP A 370 -12.25 -36.39 23.66
C ASP A 370 -12.89 -34.99 23.62
N ALA A 371 -12.18 -33.94 24.02
CA ALA A 371 -12.76 -32.60 24.19
C ALA A 371 -13.40 -32.06 22.91
N ILE A 372 -12.71 -32.21 21.77
CA ILE A 372 -13.18 -31.71 20.47
C ILE A 372 -14.42 -32.47 20.02
N ALA A 373 -14.35 -33.80 20.07
CA ALA A 373 -15.45 -34.67 19.67
C ALA A 373 -16.70 -34.45 20.53
N ALA A 374 -16.54 -34.38 21.86
CA ALA A 374 -17.63 -34.14 22.81
C ALA A 374 -18.30 -32.77 22.57
N GLY A 375 -17.51 -31.72 22.37
CA GLY A 375 -18.02 -30.39 22.07
C GLY A 375 -18.82 -30.33 20.77
N LYS A 376 -18.26 -30.89 19.69
CA LYS A 376 -18.92 -30.97 18.37
C LYS A 376 -20.24 -31.75 18.47
N ALA A 377 -20.22 -32.91 19.12
CA ALA A 377 -21.41 -33.75 19.31
C ALA A 377 -22.50 -33.05 20.12
N ALA A 378 -22.13 -32.39 21.23
CA ALA A 378 -23.07 -31.65 22.06
C ALA A 378 -23.74 -30.50 21.28
N LEU A 379 -22.96 -29.70 20.56
CA LEU A 379 -23.51 -28.63 19.73
C LEU A 379 -24.42 -29.17 18.63
N ALA A 380 -24.01 -30.23 17.93
CA ALA A 380 -24.82 -30.87 16.90
C ALA A 380 -26.14 -31.46 17.45
N ALA A 381 -26.16 -31.86 18.73
CA ALA A 381 -27.36 -32.35 19.42
C ALA A 381 -28.26 -31.23 19.99
N GLY A 382 -27.89 -29.96 19.81
CA GLY A 382 -28.69 -28.82 20.30
C GLY A 382 -28.41 -28.42 21.74
N ALA A 383 -27.31 -28.89 22.34
CA ALA A 383 -26.95 -28.53 23.71
C ALA A 383 -26.84 -27.01 23.90
N PRO A 384 -27.29 -26.47 25.05
CA PRO A 384 -27.10 -25.05 25.35
C PRO A 384 -25.63 -24.73 25.62
N ILE A 385 -25.27 -23.46 25.38
CA ILE A 385 -23.95 -22.91 25.67
C ILE A 385 -24.08 -22.01 26.89
N LEU A 386 -23.46 -22.39 28.01
CA LEU A 386 -23.52 -21.67 29.27
C LEU A 386 -22.29 -20.78 29.42
N CYS A 387 -22.48 -19.47 29.50
CA CYS A 387 -21.41 -18.48 29.46
C CYS A 387 -21.25 -17.78 30.82
N ASP A 388 -20.02 -17.65 31.30
CA ASP A 388 -19.72 -16.95 32.57
C ASP A 388 -19.87 -15.42 32.51
N SER A 389 -19.85 -14.86 31.31
CA SER A 389 -19.88 -13.42 31.07
C SER A 389 -20.62 -13.09 29.77
N GLU A 390 -21.20 -11.89 29.72
CA GLU A 390 -21.90 -11.40 28.52
C GLU A 390 -20.94 -11.27 27.32
N MET A 391 -19.66 -10.96 27.56
CA MET A 391 -18.66 -10.89 26.49
C MET A 391 -18.43 -12.24 25.81
N VAL A 392 -18.40 -13.35 26.57
CA VAL A 392 -18.33 -14.69 25.98
C VAL A 392 -19.59 -14.96 25.15
N ALA A 393 -20.77 -14.69 25.71
CA ALA A 393 -22.05 -14.91 25.03
C ALA A 393 -22.14 -14.13 23.71
N HIS A 394 -21.71 -12.87 23.68
CA HIS A 394 -21.72 -12.03 22.48
C HIS A 394 -20.63 -12.39 21.46
N GLY A 395 -19.54 -13.04 21.88
CA GLY A 395 -18.50 -13.50 20.97
C GLY A 395 -18.86 -14.79 20.21
N VAL A 396 -19.84 -15.55 20.70
CA VAL A 396 -20.35 -16.74 20.00
C VAL A 396 -21.18 -16.28 18.81
N ILE A 397 -20.88 -16.79 17.61
CA ILE A 397 -21.50 -16.38 16.35
C ILE A 397 -22.74 -17.27 16.10
N PRO A 398 -23.98 -16.77 16.28
CA PRO A 398 -25.17 -17.64 16.23
C PRO A 398 -25.36 -18.33 14.87
N GLY A 399 -24.98 -17.66 13.78
CA GLY A 399 -25.07 -18.22 12.42
C GLY A 399 -24.11 -19.39 12.13
N ARG A 400 -23.15 -19.67 13.01
CA ARG A 400 -22.27 -20.84 12.91
C ARG A 400 -22.76 -22.04 13.72
N LEU A 401 -23.76 -21.85 14.60
CA LEU A 401 -24.24 -22.90 15.50
C LEU A 401 -25.14 -23.89 14.73
N PRO A 402 -24.87 -25.21 14.81
CA PRO A 402 -25.53 -26.21 13.96
C PRO A 402 -27.04 -26.37 14.24
N GLN A 403 -27.49 -26.07 15.46
CA GLN A 403 -28.89 -26.25 15.88
C GLN A 403 -29.52 -24.96 16.45
N GLN A 404 -28.99 -23.79 16.07
CA GLN A 404 -29.35 -22.51 16.70
C GLN A 404 -29.26 -22.61 18.24
N ASN A 405 -28.17 -23.22 18.72
CA ASN A 405 -27.98 -23.58 20.12
C ASN A 405 -28.23 -22.38 21.04
N LYS A 406 -28.92 -22.62 22.15
CA LYS A 406 -29.27 -21.57 23.10
C LYS A 406 -28.02 -21.08 23.84
N ILE A 407 -27.67 -19.81 23.67
CA ILE A 407 -26.60 -19.15 24.42
C ILE A 407 -27.19 -18.55 25.70
N VAL A 408 -26.62 -18.87 26.86
CA VAL A 408 -27.15 -18.48 28.17
C VAL A 408 -26.05 -17.88 29.04
N CYS A 409 -26.20 -16.59 29.35
CA CYS A 409 -25.48 -15.93 30.44
C CYS A 409 -26.51 -15.52 31.51
N ARG A 410 -26.22 -15.77 32.78
CA ARG A 410 -27.13 -15.43 33.90
C ARG A 410 -26.55 -14.32 34.79
N LEU A 411 -25.48 -13.67 34.35
CA LEU A 411 -24.80 -12.62 35.11
C LEU A 411 -25.74 -11.44 35.43
N SER A 412 -26.65 -11.13 34.50
CA SER A 412 -27.65 -10.07 34.62
C SER A 412 -28.98 -10.51 35.26
N ASP A 413 -29.12 -11.80 35.62
CA ASP A 413 -30.34 -12.31 36.28
C ASP A 413 -30.46 -11.71 37.69
N PRO A 414 -31.60 -11.11 38.08
CA PRO A 414 -31.79 -10.54 39.42
C PRO A 414 -31.58 -11.55 40.57
N ARG A 415 -31.73 -12.86 40.31
CA ARG A 415 -31.43 -13.91 41.29
C ARG A 415 -29.93 -14.04 41.56
N THR A 416 -29.09 -13.88 40.54
CA THR A 416 -27.62 -13.98 40.65
C THR A 416 -27.07 -12.99 41.67
N ARG A 417 -27.54 -11.74 41.64
CA ARG A 417 -27.12 -10.72 42.62
C ARG A 417 -27.48 -11.12 44.05
N ARG A 418 -28.70 -11.61 44.27
CA ARG A 418 -29.16 -12.03 45.59
C ARG A 418 -28.37 -13.22 46.13
N ILE A 419 -28.03 -14.19 45.28
CA ILE A 419 -27.19 -15.34 45.65
C ILE A 419 -25.77 -14.86 46.01
N ALA A 420 -25.17 -14.00 45.18
CA ALA A 420 -23.84 -13.44 45.43
C ALA A 420 -23.76 -12.70 46.77
N GLU A 421 -24.75 -11.86 47.08
CA GLU A 421 -24.84 -11.12 48.35
C GLU A 421 -25.07 -12.05 49.55
N ARG A 422 -25.97 -13.05 49.41
CA ARG A 422 -26.27 -14.02 50.48
C ARG A 422 -25.06 -14.88 50.84
N ASP A 423 -24.33 -15.35 49.84
CA ASP A 423 -23.27 -16.36 50.01
C ASP A 423 -21.87 -15.74 50.09
N GLY A 424 -21.75 -14.41 50.02
CA GLY A 424 -20.47 -13.72 50.05
C GLY A 424 -19.55 -14.08 48.88
N THR A 425 -20.12 -14.33 47.70
CA THR A 425 -19.40 -14.77 46.51
C THR A 425 -19.54 -13.79 45.35
N THR A 426 -18.80 -14.01 44.27
CA THR A 426 -18.90 -13.19 43.05
C THR A 426 -20.17 -13.51 42.27
N ARG A 427 -20.69 -12.52 41.53
CA ARG A 427 -21.83 -12.76 40.62
C ARG A 427 -21.54 -13.84 39.58
N SER A 428 -20.32 -13.92 39.09
CA SER A 428 -19.95 -14.93 38.10
C SER A 428 -19.97 -16.35 38.66
N ALA A 429 -19.64 -16.54 39.94
CA ALA A 429 -19.81 -17.81 40.65
C ALA A 429 -21.30 -18.08 40.96
N ALA A 430 -22.01 -17.11 41.53
CA ALA A 430 -23.42 -17.25 41.91
C ALA A 430 -24.35 -17.63 40.74
N GLN A 431 -24.04 -17.21 39.52
CA GLN A 431 -24.84 -17.56 38.35
C GLN A 431 -24.75 -19.07 38.01
N VAL A 432 -23.64 -19.73 38.37
CA VAL A 432 -23.40 -21.15 38.09
C VAL A 432 -24.44 -22.00 38.83
N ASP A 433 -24.88 -21.57 40.01
CA ASP A 433 -25.96 -22.23 40.75
C ASP A 433 -27.29 -22.23 39.97
N LEU A 434 -27.51 -21.19 39.16
CA LEU A 434 -28.70 -21.05 38.30
C LEU A 434 -28.61 -21.85 36.99
N TRP A 435 -27.49 -22.51 36.71
CA TRP A 435 -27.33 -23.33 35.51
C TRP A 435 -27.87 -24.75 35.65
N SER A 436 -28.19 -25.20 36.88
CA SER A 436 -28.51 -26.60 37.18
C SER A 436 -29.54 -27.23 36.22
N GLU A 437 -30.61 -26.52 35.86
CA GLU A 437 -31.65 -27.03 34.93
C GLU A 437 -31.19 -27.20 33.48
N LEU A 438 -30.08 -26.56 33.10
CA LEU A 438 -29.56 -26.52 31.73
C LEU A 438 -28.18 -27.18 31.59
N MET A 439 -27.57 -27.62 32.69
CA MET A 439 -26.16 -28.02 32.73
C MET A 439 -25.90 -29.41 32.15
N GLU A 440 -26.87 -30.34 32.27
CA GLU A 440 -26.73 -31.69 31.72
C GLU A 440 -26.48 -31.64 30.21
N GLY A 441 -25.35 -32.19 29.77
CA GLY A 441 -24.95 -32.23 28.36
C GLY A 441 -24.58 -30.86 27.75
N ALA A 442 -24.53 -29.78 28.52
CA ALA A 442 -24.23 -28.44 28.02
C ALA A 442 -22.76 -28.27 27.61
N VAL A 443 -22.49 -27.26 26.77
CA VAL A 443 -21.14 -26.72 26.58
C VAL A 443 -20.97 -25.52 27.52
N VAL A 444 -20.11 -25.63 28.52
CA VAL A 444 -19.84 -24.55 29.46
C VAL A 444 -18.62 -23.76 28.99
N ALA A 445 -18.76 -22.46 28.78
CA ALA A 445 -17.71 -21.56 28.33
C ALA A 445 -17.41 -20.48 29.37
N ILE A 446 -16.26 -20.59 30.03
CA ILE A 446 -15.80 -19.67 31.06
C ILE A 446 -14.58 -18.93 30.52
N GLY A 447 -14.77 -17.67 30.13
CA GLY A 447 -13.71 -16.85 29.52
C GLY A 447 -13.20 -15.72 30.41
N ASN A 448 -13.89 -15.39 31.50
CA ASN A 448 -13.58 -14.19 32.29
C ASN A 448 -13.29 -14.47 33.76
N ALA A 449 -14.14 -15.24 34.45
CA ALA A 449 -14.14 -15.32 35.90
C ALA A 449 -13.59 -16.66 36.42
N PRO A 450 -12.41 -16.68 37.05
CA PRO A 450 -11.88 -17.88 37.69
C PRO A 450 -12.81 -18.45 38.76
N THR A 451 -13.52 -17.59 39.48
CA THR A 451 -14.49 -17.97 40.51
C THR A 451 -15.69 -18.73 39.93
N ALA A 452 -16.07 -18.49 38.68
CA ALA A 452 -17.09 -19.28 38.01
C ALA A 452 -16.60 -20.70 37.73
N LEU A 453 -15.32 -20.85 37.35
CA LEU A 453 -14.72 -22.16 37.12
C LEU A 453 -14.58 -22.95 38.42
N PHE A 454 -14.07 -22.33 39.49
CA PHE A 454 -14.06 -22.97 40.81
C PHE A 454 -15.46 -23.40 41.24
N ARG A 455 -16.45 -22.50 41.15
CA ARG A 455 -17.81 -22.84 41.54
C ARG A 455 -18.42 -23.96 40.70
N LEU A 456 -18.11 -24.03 39.40
CA LEU A 456 -18.54 -25.14 38.55
C LEU A 456 -17.98 -26.47 39.06
N LEU A 457 -16.69 -26.52 39.41
CA LEU A 457 -16.06 -27.74 39.92
C LEU A 457 -16.65 -28.16 41.27
N GLU A 458 -16.89 -27.21 42.19
CA GLU A 458 -17.60 -27.47 43.44
C GLU A 458 -19.01 -28.04 43.21
N ARG A 459 -19.75 -27.48 42.25
CA ARG A 459 -21.10 -27.99 41.90
C ARG A 459 -21.04 -29.42 41.37
N LEU A 460 -20.03 -29.76 40.59
CA LEU A 460 -19.83 -31.14 40.12
C LEU A 460 -19.50 -32.09 41.29
N ASP A 461 -18.71 -31.65 42.26
CA ASP A 461 -18.44 -32.40 43.50
C ASP A 461 -19.71 -32.59 44.35
N GLU A 462 -20.60 -31.59 44.35
CA GLU A 462 -21.93 -31.63 44.99
C GLU A 462 -22.95 -32.53 44.24
N GLY A 463 -22.57 -33.14 43.11
CA GLY A 463 -23.43 -34.02 42.31
C GLY A 463 -24.36 -33.28 41.34
N ALA A 464 -24.00 -32.06 40.91
CA ALA A 464 -24.74 -31.35 39.88
C ALA A 464 -24.75 -32.10 38.54
N PRO A 465 -25.74 -31.80 37.65
CA PRO A 465 -25.78 -32.34 36.30
C PRO A 465 -24.50 -32.07 35.52
N ARG A 466 -24.11 -33.00 34.64
CA ARG A 466 -22.76 -33.05 34.05
C ARG A 466 -22.77 -32.39 32.66
N PRO A 467 -21.96 -31.34 32.42
CA PRO A 467 -21.83 -30.78 31.07
C PRO A 467 -21.09 -31.74 30.14
N ALA A 468 -21.32 -31.60 28.84
CA ALA A 468 -20.61 -32.39 27.82
C ALA A 468 -19.17 -31.89 27.60
N LEU A 469 -18.93 -30.59 27.82
CA LEU A 469 -17.62 -29.97 27.65
C LEU A 469 -17.45 -28.74 28.54
N ILE A 470 -16.27 -28.55 29.12
CA ILE A 470 -15.85 -27.33 29.82
C ILE A 470 -14.75 -26.61 29.02
N ILE A 471 -15.06 -25.45 28.46
CA ILE A 471 -14.08 -24.49 27.92
C ILE A 471 -13.69 -23.56 29.06
N GLY A 472 -12.65 -23.92 29.80
CA GLY A 472 -12.18 -23.21 30.99
C GLY A 472 -11.02 -22.28 30.67
N MET A 473 -11.29 -21.11 30.11
CA MET A 473 -10.26 -20.12 29.73
C MET A 473 -10.38 -18.78 30.47
N PRO A 474 -10.66 -18.73 31.80
CA PRO A 474 -10.67 -17.46 32.50
C PRO A 474 -9.29 -16.78 32.43
N VAL A 475 -9.30 -15.49 32.09
CA VAL A 475 -8.12 -14.62 32.15
C VAL A 475 -8.01 -14.00 33.54
N GLY A 476 -6.79 -13.79 34.03
CA GLY A 476 -6.62 -13.01 35.26
C GLY A 476 -5.31 -13.24 35.99
N PHE A 477 -5.03 -12.33 36.92
CA PHE A 477 -3.84 -12.38 37.76
C PHE A 477 -4.06 -13.11 39.08
N VAL A 478 -5.32 -13.32 39.47
CA VAL A 478 -5.71 -13.96 40.73
C VAL A 478 -6.70 -15.07 40.43
N GLY A 479 -6.37 -16.31 40.80
CA GLY A 479 -7.26 -17.48 40.68
C GLY A 479 -7.34 -18.09 39.29
N ALA A 480 -6.94 -17.39 38.22
CA ALA A 480 -7.05 -17.90 36.85
C ALA A 480 -6.14 -19.13 36.62
N ALA A 481 -4.87 -19.03 36.98
CA ALA A 481 -3.93 -20.15 36.84
C ALA A 481 -4.36 -21.33 37.72
N GLU A 482 -4.79 -21.04 38.94
CA GLU A 482 -5.17 -22.02 39.95
C GLU A 482 -6.47 -22.76 39.56
N SER A 483 -7.50 -22.04 39.10
CA SER A 483 -8.77 -22.66 38.66
C SER A 483 -8.61 -23.55 37.45
N LYS A 484 -7.76 -23.16 36.49
CA LYS A 484 -7.47 -23.96 35.30
C LYS A 484 -6.57 -25.15 35.62
N ALA A 485 -5.58 -24.97 36.51
CA ALA A 485 -4.79 -26.09 37.01
C ALA A 485 -5.65 -27.11 37.77
N GLU A 486 -6.63 -26.66 38.54
CA GLU A 486 -7.58 -27.53 39.23
C GLU A 486 -8.49 -28.29 38.24
N LEU A 487 -8.97 -27.64 37.17
CA LEU A 487 -9.69 -28.29 36.07
C LEU A 487 -8.85 -29.37 35.39
N VAL A 488 -7.57 -29.10 35.13
CA VAL A 488 -6.63 -30.05 34.50
C VAL A 488 -6.31 -31.22 35.44
N ARG A 489 -6.14 -30.93 36.74
CA ARG A 489 -5.83 -31.94 37.75
C ARG A 489 -6.98 -32.92 37.92
N ASP A 490 -8.20 -32.42 37.97
CA ASP A 490 -9.42 -33.22 38.09
C ASP A 490 -10.61 -32.51 37.46
N SER A 491 -10.98 -32.88 36.24
CA SER A 491 -12.14 -32.33 35.55
C SER A 491 -13.46 -32.99 35.97
N ARG A 492 -13.43 -33.83 37.01
CA ARG A 492 -14.54 -34.68 37.48
C ARG A 492 -15.03 -35.62 36.38
N GLY A 493 -14.13 -36.01 35.46
CA GLY A 493 -14.43 -36.83 34.28
C GLY A 493 -15.20 -36.11 33.19
N ILE A 494 -15.20 -34.78 33.18
CA ILE A 494 -15.79 -33.97 32.11
C ILE A 494 -14.71 -33.60 31.09
N PRO A 495 -14.95 -33.74 29.78
CA PRO A 495 -14.03 -33.24 28.77
C PRO A 495 -13.78 -31.74 28.92
N TYR A 496 -12.56 -31.27 28.64
CA TYR A 496 -12.23 -29.86 28.78
C TYR A 496 -11.24 -29.34 27.73
N VAL A 497 -11.27 -28.02 27.52
CA VAL A 497 -10.24 -27.23 26.82
C VAL A 497 -9.88 -26.02 27.67
N THR A 498 -8.59 -25.76 27.87
CA THR A 498 -8.08 -24.64 28.67
C THR A 498 -6.74 -24.13 28.15
N ILE A 499 -6.31 -22.96 28.63
CA ILE A 499 -4.98 -22.39 28.41
C ILE A 499 -4.30 -22.29 29.77
N ALA A 500 -3.09 -22.82 29.95
CA ALA A 500 -2.38 -22.75 31.22
C ALA A 500 -2.07 -21.30 31.67
N GLY A 501 -1.70 -21.12 32.94
CA GLY A 501 -1.23 -19.82 33.46
C GLY A 501 -2.32 -18.74 33.51
N ARG A 502 -1.97 -17.48 33.20
CA ARG A 502 -2.87 -16.32 33.36
C ARG A 502 -3.66 -15.93 32.11
N ARG A 503 -3.23 -16.43 30.95
CA ARG A 503 -3.82 -16.13 29.63
C ARG A 503 -5.17 -16.81 29.46
N GLY A 504 -6.00 -16.27 28.59
CA GLY A 504 -7.38 -16.70 28.40
C GLY A 504 -8.17 -15.51 27.89
N GLY A 505 -9.47 -15.49 28.19
CA GLY A 505 -10.31 -14.34 27.90
C GLY A 505 -11.59 -14.73 27.18
N SER A 506 -12.51 -13.78 27.16
CA SER A 506 -13.81 -13.98 26.52
C SER A 506 -13.70 -14.22 25.01
N ALA A 507 -12.76 -13.54 24.35
CA ALA A 507 -12.48 -13.74 22.93
C ALA A 507 -12.02 -15.18 22.62
N MET A 508 -11.10 -15.72 23.44
CA MET A 508 -10.62 -17.11 23.29
C MET A 508 -11.73 -18.13 23.58
N ALA A 509 -12.46 -17.98 24.68
CA ALA A 509 -13.54 -18.91 25.02
C ALA A 509 -14.64 -18.93 23.94
N ALA A 510 -15.03 -17.77 23.41
CA ALA A 510 -15.98 -17.68 22.30
C ALA A 510 -15.42 -18.24 21.00
N ALA A 511 -14.14 -17.99 20.69
CA ALA A 511 -13.45 -18.55 19.53
C ALA A 511 -13.40 -20.09 19.58
N ALA A 512 -13.18 -20.69 20.76
CA ALA A 512 -13.25 -22.13 20.95
C ALA A 512 -14.65 -22.68 20.64
N VAL A 513 -15.72 -22.05 21.16
CA VAL A 513 -17.10 -22.43 20.81
C VAL A 513 -17.34 -22.34 19.30
N ASN A 514 -16.92 -21.24 18.67
CA ASN A 514 -17.09 -21.02 17.23
C ASN A 514 -16.33 -22.05 16.38
N ALA A 515 -15.13 -22.44 16.80
CA ALA A 515 -14.33 -23.48 16.15
C ALA A 515 -15.00 -24.85 16.25
N LEU A 516 -15.56 -25.20 17.42
CA LEU A 516 -16.31 -26.44 17.60
C LEU A 516 -17.61 -26.47 16.78
N ALA A 517 -18.23 -25.32 16.53
CA ALA A 517 -19.49 -25.24 15.80
C ALA A 517 -19.34 -25.51 14.29
N LYS A 518 -18.30 -24.98 13.64
CA LYS A 518 -18.15 -25.05 12.17
C LYS A 518 -16.71 -25.19 11.63
N GLY A 519 -15.67 -25.20 12.48
CA GLY A 519 -14.27 -25.24 12.04
C GLY A 519 -13.73 -23.90 11.51
N LEU A 520 -12.67 -23.96 10.71
CA LEU A 520 -12.14 -22.81 9.94
C LEU A 520 -12.87 -22.72 8.59
N ASP A 521 -13.29 -21.52 8.19
CA ASP A 521 -13.85 -21.27 6.85
C ASP A 521 -12.71 -21.06 5.83
#